data_AF-A0A6L5Q1I8-F1
#
_entry.id   AF-A0A6L5Q1I8-F1
#
_cell.length_a   1.000
_cell.length_b   1.000
_cell.length_c   1.000
_cell.angle_alpha   90.00
_cell.angle_beta   90.00
_cell.angle_gamma   90.00
#
_symmetry.space_group_name_H-M   'P 1'
#
loop_
_entity.id
_entity.type
_entity.pdbx_description
1 polymer ?
#
loop_
_entity_poly.entity_id
_entity_poly.type
_entity_poly.pdbx_seq_one_letter_code
_entity_poly.pdbx_strand_id
1 'polypeptide(L)' 'MQNLTELEVENLRHLIGGHATIINKLDQYAQACTDPQLKQMLQKDAQDARNTKQQLMTFLG' A
#
# COMPACT_ATOMS: atom_id res chain seq x y z
N MET A 1 6.79 -9.98 -18.30
CA MET A 1 7.03 -11.26 -17.60
C MET A 1 8.43 -11.27 -17.00
N GLN A 2 8.55 -10.73 -15.79
CA GLN A 2 9.73 -10.98 -14.99
C GLN A 2 9.76 -12.48 -14.64
N ASN A 3 10.89 -13.14 -14.88
CA ASN A 3 11.10 -14.53 -14.45
C ASN A 3 11.35 -14.52 -12.93
N LEU A 4 10.29 -14.28 -12.17
CA LEU A 4 10.32 -14.37 -10.72
C LEU A 4 10.35 -15.84 -10.31
N THR A 5 11.20 -16.17 -9.34
CA THR A 5 11.12 -17.43 -8.61
C THR A 5 9.86 -17.49 -7.76
N GLU A 6 9.44 -18.68 -7.35
CA GLU A 6 8.28 -18.86 -6.47
C GLU A 6 8.40 -18.04 -5.17
N LEU A 7 9.60 -18.03 -4.56
CA LEU A 7 9.87 -17.24 -3.35
C LEU A 7 9.71 -15.73 -3.60
N GLU A 8 10.17 -15.23 -4.75
CA GLU A 8 10.01 -13.82 -5.11
C GLU A 8 8.54 -13.46 -5.37
N VAL A 9 7.76 -14.36 -5.96
CA VAL A 9 6.31 -14.19 -6.14
C VAL A 9 5.61 -14.12 -4.78
N GLU A 10 5.93 -15.02 -3.84
CA GLU A 10 5.34 -15.00 -2.51
C GLU A 10 5.71 -13.73 -1.73
N ASN A 11 6.98 -13.31 -1.80
CA ASN A 11 7.41 -12.04 -1.22
C ASN A 11 6.65 -10.85 -1.83
N LEU A 12 6.49 -10.83 -3.15
CA LEU A 12 5.78 -9.76 -3.85
C LEU A 12 4.30 -9.70 -3.45
N ARG A 13 3.63 -10.87 -3.36
CA ARG A 13 2.25 -10.97 -2.85
C ARG A 13 2.12 -10.49 -1.41
N HIS A 14 3.07 -10.88 -0.56
CA HIS A 14 3.11 -10.44 0.84
C HIS A 14 3.21 -8.91 0.94
N LEU A 15 4.11 -8.29 0.17
CA LEU A 15 4.27 -6.83 0.14
C LEU A 15 2.99 -6.13 -0.37
N ILE A 16 2.38 -6.62 -1.44
CA ILE A 16 1.11 -6.09 -1.98
C ILE A 16 0.01 -6.15 -0.91
N GLY A 17 -0.13 -7.28 -0.20
CA GLY A 17 -1.09 -7.45 0.88
C GLY A 17 -0.80 -6.55 2.08
N GLY A 18 0.47 -6.36 2.42
CA GLY A 18 0.92 -5.42 3.44
C GLY A 18 0.49 -3.99 3.14
N HIS A 19 0.74 -3.50 1.91
CA HIS A 19 0.29 -2.18 1.48
C HIS A 19 -1.24 -2.05 1.49
N ALA A 20 -1.99 -3.07 1.06
CA ALA A 20 -3.45 -3.06 1.15
C ALA A 20 -3.96 -2.87 2.60
N THR A 21 -3.32 -3.55 3.55
CA THR A 21 -3.64 -3.41 4.98
C THR A 21 -3.31 -2.00 5.50
N ILE A 22 -2.15 -1.46 5.11
CA ILE A 22 -1.73 -0.11 5.50
C ILE A 22 -2.71 0.95 4.98
N ILE A 23 -3.09 0.87 3.70
CA ILE A 23 -4.06 1.79 3.07
C ILE A 23 -5.35 1.83 3.88
N ASN A 24 -5.94 0.67 4.18
CA ASN A 24 -7.19 0.59 4.95
C ASN A 24 -7.06 1.22 6.33
N LYS A 25 -5.94 0.99 7.04
CA LYS A 25 -5.71 1.58 8.36
C LYS A 25 -5.56 3.10 8.28
N LEU A 26 -4.75 3.59 7.34
CA LEU A 26 -4.50 5.02 7.18
C LEU A 26 -5.78 5.77 6.77
N ASP A 27 -6.60 5.19 5.89
CA ASP A 27 -7.91 5.75 5.54
C ASP A 27 -8.84 5.83 6.75
N GLN A 28 -8.92 4.76 7.55
CA GLN A 28 -9.72 4.75 8.78
C GLN A 28 -9.22 5.80 9.78
N TYR A 29 -7.91 5.91 9.97
CA TYR A 29 -7.32 6.90 10.87
C TYR A 29 -7.58 8.32 10.36
N ALA A 30 -7.45 8.58 9.06
CA ALA A 30 -7.75 9.88 8.48
C ALA A 30 -9.22 10.28 8.62
N GLN A 31 -10.14 9.31 8.56
CA GLN A 31 -11.57 9.55 8.78
C GLN A 31 -11.87 9.92 10.25
N ALA A 32 -11.22 9.25 11.20
CA ALA A 32 -11.38 9.50 12.64
C ALA A 32 -10.56 10.70 13.16
N CYS A 33 -9.62 11.22 12.36
CA CYS A 33 -8.74 12.31 12.77
C CYS A 33 -9.41 13.69 12.66
N THR A 34 -9.31 14.47 13.73
CA THR A 34 -9.80 15.86 13.81
C THR A 34 -8.72 16.89 13.52
N ASP A 35 -7.45 16.55 13.76
CA ASP A 35 -6.33 17.44 13.45
C ASP A 35 -6.10 17.51 11.92
N PRO A 36 -6.17 18.70 11.31
CA PRO A 36 -6.12 18.84 9.85
C PRO A 36 -4.76 18.47 9.26
N GLN A 37 -3.65 18.71 9.97
CA GLN A 37 -2.31 18.39 9.48
C GLN A 37 -2.08 16.88 9.50
N LEU A 38 -2.44 16.24 10.61
CA LEU A 38 -2.34 14.80 10.76
C LEU A 38 -3.25 14.06 9.79
N LYS A 39 -4.49 14.56 9.59
CA LYS A 39 -5.41 14.00 8.58
C LYS A 39 -4.82 14.06 7.18
N GLN A 40 -4.22 15.20 6.79
CA GLN A 40 -3.60 15.34 5.48
C GLN A 40 -2.40 14.39 5.32
N MET A 41 -1.58 14.24 6.37
CA MET A 41 -0.45 13.29 6.37
C MET A 41 -0.94 11.85 6.17
N LEU A 42 -1.94 11.41 6.94
CA LEU A 42 -2.51 10.07 6.82
C LEU A 42 -3.09 9.80 5.42
N GLN A 43 -3.77 10.77 4.84
CA GLN A 43 -4.31 10.66 3.47
C GLN A 43 -3.19 10.59 2.42
N LYS A 44 -2.12 11.35 2.60
CA LYS A 44 -0.95 11.33 1.73
C LYS A 44 -0.27 9.97 1.79
N ASP A 45 0.00 9.46 2.99
CA ASP A 45 0.64 8.15 3.19
C ASP A 45 -0.22 7.01 2.63
N ALA A 46 -1.55 7.09 2.77
CA ALA A 46 -2.48 6.15 2.15
C ALA A 46 -2.36 6.18 0.62
N GLN A 47 -2.24 7.36 0.03
CA GLN A 47 -2.08 7.51 -1.42
C GLN A 47 -0.72 6.98 -1.91
N ASP A 48 0.36 7.26 -1.19
CA ASP A 48 1.69 6.76 -1.52
C ASP A 48 1.71 5.22 -1.45
N ALA A 49 1.08 4.63 -0.43
CA ALA A 49 0.92 3.17 -0.33
C ALA A 49 0.08 2.58 -1.48
N ARG A 50 -0.96 3.27 -1.97
CA ARG A 50 -1.72 2.84 -3.17
C ARG A 50 -0.82 2.83 -4.42
N ASN A 51 -0.02 3.87 -4.60
CA ASN A 51 0.89 3.99 -5.74
C ASN A 51 1.93 2.86 -5.71
N THR A 52 2.55 2.60 -4.54
CA THR A 52 3.49 1.48 -4.39
C THR A 52 2.81 0.13 -4.63
N LYS A 53 1.59 -0.10 -4.11
CA LYS A 53 0.83 -1.32 -4.38
C LYS A 53 0.61 -1.53 -5.88
N GLN A 54 0.20 -0.48 -6.59
CA GLN A 54 -0.03 -0.53 -8.03
C GLN A 54 1.26 -0.83 -8.79
N GLN A 55 2.38 -0.21 -8.40
CA GLN A 55 3.69 -0.49 -8.98
C GLN A 55 4.09 -1.96 -8.74
N LEU A 56 3.94 -2.47 -7.52
CA LEU A 56 4.25 -3.86 -7.20
C LEU A 56 3.41 -4.86 -8.02
N MET A 57 2.13 -4.55 -8.26
CA MET A 57 1.27 -5.37 -9.11
C MET A 57 1.77 -5.46 -10.56
N THR A 58 2.52 -4.47 -11.07
CA THR A 58 3.07 -4.53 -12.43
C THR A 58 4.14 -5.61 -12.61
N PHE A 59 4.80 -6.02 -11.51
CA PHE A 59 5.77 -7.11 -11.53
C PHE A 59 5.13 -8.50 -11.62
N LEU A 60 3.82 -8.62 -11.40
CA LEU A 60 3.06 -9.87 -11.58
C LEU A 60 2.56 -10.09 -13.03
N GLY A 61 2.83 -9.15 -13.95
CA GLY A 61 2.35 -9.15 -15.35
C GLY A 61 3.37 -9.49 -16.43
#